data_AF-A0A3C0DKD5-F1
#
_entry.id   AF-A0A3C0DKD5-F1
#
_cell.length_a   1.000
_cell.length_b   1.000
_cell.length_c   1.000
_cell.angle_alpha   90.00
_cell.angle_beta   90.00
_cell.angle_gamma   90.00
#
_symmetry.space_group_name_H-M   'P 1'
#
loop_
_entity.id
_entity.type
_entity.pdbx_description
1 polymer ?
#
loop_
_entity_poly.entity_id
_entity_poly.type
_entity_poly.pdbx_seq_one_letter_code
_entity_poly.pdbx_strand_id
1 'polypeptide(L)'
;MEVSRDDIDMVVAPGIEGDVGFLPGHLPFMTRLRTGVLRYYIGDDMHVMAVSEGYLEVTPAKVIVLAEAAEMPEDIDVQKALESKRKAEAILAAGTYSPADINKATASLRRALLRLKIAEQTRDDE
;
A
#
# COMPACT_ATOMS: atom_id res chain seq x y z
N MET A 1 -6.40 -11.71 3.98
CA MET A 1 -7.42 -10.71 4.34
C MET A 1 -8.05 -10.25 3.04
N GLU A 2 -9.35 -10.42 2.89
CA GLU A 2 -10.11 -9.98 1.71
C GLU A 2 -10.68 -8.60 2.05
N VAL A 3 -10.44 -7.59 1.20
CA VAL A 3 -10.67 -6.18 1.55
C VAL A 3 -11.91 -5.58 0.88
N SER A 4 -12.31 -6.05 -0.31
CA SER A 4 -13.57 -5.68 -0.97
C SER A 4 -13.93 -6.70 -2.06
N ARG A 5 -15.23 -6.84 -2.36
CA ARG A 5 -15.81 -7.60 -3.49
C ARG A 5 -16.74 -6.74 -4.35
N ASP A 6 -16.66 -5.43 -4.20
CA ASP A 6 -17.60 -4.52 -4.85
C ASP A 6 -17.32 -4.41 -6.35
N ASP A 7 -18.32 -3.98 -7.11
CA ASP A 7 -18.13 -3.63 -8.52
C ASP A 7 -17.32 -2.32 -8.58
N ILE A 8 -16.04 -2.45 -8.87
CA ILE A 8 -15.07 -1.34 -8.91
C ILE A 8 -14.95 -0.81 -10.34
N ASP A 9 -15.13 0.50 -10.51
CA ASP A 9 -15.07 1.18 -11.81
C ASP A 9 -13.63 1.45 -12.27
N MET A 10 -12.70 1.61 -11.33
CA MET A 10 -11.30 1.82 -11.63
C MET A 10 -10.41 1.44 -10.45
N VAL A 11 -9.27 0.82 -10.72
CA VAL A 11 -8.20 0.57 -9.73
C VAL A 11 -6.92 1.25 -10.20
N VAL A 12 -6.27 2.01 -9.32
CA VAL A 12 -4.92 2.55 -9.54
C VAL A 12 -3.98 1.95 -8.51
N ALA A 13 -3.03 1.14 -8.97
CA ALA A 13 -2.13 0.39 -8.10
C ALA A 13 -0.66 0.87 -8.22
N PRO A 14 0.12 0.82 -7.12
CA PRO A 14 1.53 1.21 -7.11
C PRO A 14 2.40 0.07 -7.64
N GLY A 15 2.58 0.00 -8.97
CA GLY A 15 3.49 -0.94 -9.61
C GLY A 15 4.96 -0.59 -9.37
N ILE A 16 5.85 -1.57 -9.54
CA ILE A 16 7.30 -1.34 -9.39
C ILE A 16 7.84 -0.31 -10.40
N GLU A 17 7.29 -0.26 -11.61
CA GLU A 17 7.71 0.66 -12.68
C GLU A 17 6.96 2.01 -12.66
N GLY A 18 5.91 2.13 -11.84
CA GLY A 18 5.04 3.29 -11.86
C GLY A 18 3.64 2.95 -11.35
N ASP A 19 2.81 3.96 -11.22
CA ASP A 19 1.40 3.76 -10.89
C ASP A 19 0.65 3.35 -12.17
N VAL A 20 -0.20 2.33 -12.07
CA VAL A 20 -0.93 1.77 -13.21
C VAL A 20 -2.42 1.73 -12.90
N GLY A 21 -3.23 2.24 -13.82
CA GLY A 21 -4.68 2.26 -13.74
C GLY A 21 -5.32 1.16 -14.57
N PHE A 22 -6.35 0.50 -14.04
CA PHE A 22 -7.12 -0.55 -14.70
C PHE A 22 -8.61 -0.21 -14.66
N LEU A 23 -9.26 -0.35 -15.81
CA LEU A 23 -10.71 -0.22 -15.98
C LEU A 23 -11.33 -1.62 -16.21
N PRO A 24 -12.65 -1.77 -16.04
CA PRO A 24 -13.36 -3.00 -16.38
C PRO A 24 -13.05 -3.49 -17.80
N GLY A 25 -12.86 -4.79 -17.96
CA GLY A 25 -12.57 -5.42 -19.25
C GLY A 25 -11.13 -5.26 -19.76
N HIS A 26 -10.20 -4.76 -18.93
CA HIS A 26 -8.79 -4.65 -19.31
C HIS A 26 -8.19 -6.03 -19.69
N LEU A 27 -7.23 -6.02 -20.63
CA LEU A 27 -6.52 -7.23 -21.03
C LEU A 27 -5.77 -7.85 -19.84
N PRO A 28 -5.54 -9.18 -19.85
CA PRO A 28 -4.75 -9.84 -18.83
C PRO A 28 -3.40 -9.15 -18.61
N PHE A 29 -3.09 -8.84 -17.36
CA PHE A 29 -1.88 -8.11 -16.98
C PHE A 29 -1.38 -8.61 -15.63
N MET A 30 -0.07 -8.63 -15.43
CA MET A 30 0.52 -9.00 -14.14
C MET A 30 1.72 -8.10 -13.84
N THR A 31 1.81 -7.61 -12.61
CA THR A 31 2.95 -6.82 -12.16
C THR A 31 3.26 -7.05 -10.69
N ARG A 32 4.47 -6.67 -10.29
CA ARG A 32 4.85 -6.56 -8.89
C ARG A 32 4.40 -5.21 -8.34
N LEU A 33 3.96 -5.22 -7.09
CA LEU A 33 3.61 -4.03 -6.34
C LEU A 33 4.77 -3.59 -5.44
N ARG A 34 4.99 -2.28 -5.39
CA ARG A 34 5.81 -1.64 -4.36
C ARG A 34 4.92 -1.25 -3.18
N THR A 35 5.54 -0.99 -2.02
CA THR A 35 4.82 -0.35 -0.90
C THR A 35 4.31 1.01 -1.36
N GLY A 36 2.99 1.24 -1.29
CA GLY A 36 2.38 2.47 -1.78
C GLY A 36 0.87 2.56 -1.53
N VAL A 37 0.26 3.61 -2.05
CA VAL A 37 -1.19 3.83 -1.97
C VAL A 37 -1.85 3.13 -3.16
N LEU A 38 -2.80 2.24 -2.89
CA LEU A 38 -3.74 1.78 -3.90
C LEU A 38 -5.01 2.62 -3.80
N ARG A 39 -5.53 3.06 -4.94
CA ARG A 39 -6.78 3.81 -5.04
C ARG A 39 -7.78 2.98 -5.83
N TYR A 40 -9.05 3.03 -5.45
CA TYR A 40 -10.11 2.43 -6.23
C TYR A 40 -11.36 3.30 -6.20
N TYR A 41 -12.17 3.21 -7.24
CA TYR A 41 -13.35 4.05 -7.43
C TYR A 41 -14.60 3.17 -7.48
N ILE A 42 -15.63 3.57 -6.74
CA ILE A 42 -16.97 2.98 -6.78
C ILE A 42 -17.93 4.15 -7.05
N GLY A 43 -18.43 4.24 -8.28
CA GLY A 43 -19.10 5.44 -8.78
C GLY A 43 -18.18 6.66 -8.72
N ASP A 44 -18.66 7.72 -8.07
CA ASP A 44 -17.89 8.96 -7.86
C ASP A 44 -17.02 8.91 -6.59
N ASP A 45 -17.17 7.87 -5.75
CA ASP A 45 -16.47 7.75 -4.49
C ASP A 45 -15.07 7.15 -4.71
N MET A 46 -14.06 7.91 -4.28
CA MET A 46 -12.68 7.48 -4.29
C MET A 46 -12.31 6.89 -2.93
N HIS A 47 -11.84 5.66 -2.95
CA HIS A 47 -11.31 4.96 -1.78
C HIS A 47 -9.80 4.78 -1.92
N VAL A 48 -9.11 4.71 -0.78
CA VAL A 48 -7.66 4.54 -0.72
C VAL A 48 -7.31 3.46 0.30
N MET A 49 -6.19 2.79 0.08
CA MET A 49 -5.64 1.83 1.04
C MET A 49 -4.11 1.80 0.99
N ALA A 50 -3.51 1.56 2.15
CA ALA A 50 -2.08 1.30 2.26
C ALA A 50 -1.81 -0.14 1.83
N VAL A 51 -0.96 -0.35 0.82
CA VAL A 51 -0.59 -1.69 0.35
C VAL A 51 0.92 -1.88 0.47
N SER A 52 1.32 -3.02 1.04
CA SER A 52 2.72 -3.44 1.09
C SER A 52 3.17 -4.06 -0.24
N GLU A 53 4.44 -4.46 -0.31
CA GLU A 53 4.96 -5.17 -1.48
C GLU A 53 4.16 -6.46 -1.75
N GLY A 54 4.04 -6.80 -3.03
CA GLY A 54 3.18 -7.88 -3.47
C GLY A 54 3.12 -8.06 -4.97
N TYR A 55 2.01 -8.63 -5.43
CA TYR A 55 1.68 -8.86 -6.83
C TYR A 55 0.27 -8.39 -7.13
N LEU A 56 0.05 -7.98 -8.36
CA LEU A 56 -1.25 -7.65 -8.91
C LEU A 56 -1.46 -8.46 -10.18
N GLU A 57 -2.62 -9.10 -10.27
CA GLU A 57 -3.08 -9.83 -11.45
C GLU A 57 -4.39 -9.21 -11.92
N VAL A 58 -4.47 -8.89 -13.20
CA VAL A 58 -5.68 -8.41 -13.86
C VAL A 58 -6.14 -9.47 -14.82
N THR A 59 -7.44 -9.73 -14.78
CA THR A 59 -8.17 -10.52 -15.76
C THR A 59 -9.34 -9.69 -16.28
N PRO A 60 -9.95 -10.04 -17.43
CA PRO A 60 -11.11 -9.31 -17.92
C PRO A 60 -12.29 -9.25 -16.94
N ALA A 61 -12.35 -10.17 -15.97
CA ALA A 61 -13.42 -10.25 -14.99
C ALA A 61 -13.11 -9.61 -13.64
N LYS A 62 -11.82 -9.48 -13.26
CA LYS A 62 -11.43 -9.02 -11.92
C LYS A 62 -9.96 -8.62 -11.83
N VAL A 63 -9.67 -7.81 -10.81
CA VAL A 63 -8.32 -7.51 -10.32
C VAL A 63 -8.09 -8.26 -9.01
N ILE A 64 -6.94 -8.90 -8.88
CA ILE A 64 -6.51 -9.60 -7.66
C ILE A 64 -5.23 -8.95 -7.17
N VAL A 65 -5.23 -8.51 -5.91
CA VAL A 65 -4.08 -7.94 -5.23
C VAL A 65 -3.61 -8.89 -4.13
N LEU A 66 -2.36 -9.34 -4.24
CA LEU A 66 -1.72 -10.22 -3.28
C LEU A 66 -0.56 -9.47 -2.63
N ALA A 67 -0.78 -8.95 -1.43
CA ALA A 67 0.23 -8.20 -0.69
C ALA A 67 0.41 -8.76 0.73
N GLU A 68 1.58 -8.51 1.33
CA GLU A 68 1.87 -8.90 2.71
C GLU A 68 0.90 -8.26 3.71
N ALA A 69 0.56 -7.00 3.49
CA ALA A 69 -0.41 -6.25 4.28
C ALA A 69 -1.14 -5.23 3.42
N ALA A 70 -2.39 -5.00 3.76
CA ALA A 70 -3.33 -4.10 3.11
C ALA A 70 -4.24 -3.51 4.20
N GLU A 71 -4.24 -2.19 4.38
CA GLU A 71 -4.92 -1.51 5.48
C GLU A 71 -5.69 -0.30 4.93
N MET A 72 -6.97 -0.17 5.31
CA MET A 72 -7.75 1.05 5.06
C MET A 72 -7.31 2.17 6.03
N PRO A 73 -7.44 3.46 5.67
CA PRO A 73 -7.05 4.58 6.54
C PRO A 73 -7.58 4.48 7.97
N GLU A 74 -8.85 4.12 8.10
CA GLU A 74 -9.60 3.96 9.36
C GLU A 74 -9.09 2.81 10.23
N ASP A 75 -8.47 1.78 9.63
CA ASP A 75 -7.92 0.63 10.34
C ASP A 75 -6.46 0.85 10.81
N ILE A 76 -5.84 1.98 10.44
CA ILE A 76 -4.43 2.24 10.74
C ILE A 76 -4.25 2.62 12.22
N ASP A 77 -3.53 1.77 12.95
CA ASP A 77 -3.01 2.13 14.27
C ASP A 77 -1.83 3.11 14.15
N VAL A 78 -2.15 4.39 14.30
CA VAL A 78 -1.20 5.52 14.24
C VAL A 78 -0.09 5.39 15.29
N GLN A 79 -0.39 4.92 16.50
CA GLN A 79 0.61 4.81 17.56
C GLN A 79 1.63 3.73 17.22
N LYS A 80 1.15 2.57 16.75
CA LYS A 80 2.01 1.47 16.29
C LYS A 80 2.84 1.86 15.06
N ALA A 81 2.28 2.66 14.16
CA ALA A 81 3.01 3.19 13.01
C ALA A 81 4.14 4.14 13.45
N LEU A 82 3.88 5.05 14.40
CA LEU A 82 4.90 5.94 14.98
C LEU A 82 6.03 5.18 15.68
N GLU A 83 5.69 4.16 16.47
CA GLU A 83 6.71 3.31 17.10
C GLU A 83 7.57 2.58 16.08
N SER A 84 6.94 2.03 15.04
CA SER A 84 7.64 1.31 13.97
C SER A 84 8.60 2.23 13.22
N LYS A 85 8.19 3.49 12.96
CA LYS A 85 9.04 4.53 12.39
C LYS A 85 10.26 4.78 13.28
N ARG A 86 10.06 5.08 14.57
CA ARG A 86 11.15 5.38 15.53
C ARG A 86 12.16 4.22 15.63
N LYS A 87 11.67 2.98 15.73
CA LYS A 87 12.52 1.79 15.80
C LYS A 87 13.37 1.63 14.54
N ALA A 88 12.75 1.80 13.37
CA ALA A 88 13.47 1.69 12.10
C ALA A 88 14.50 2.80 11.91
N GLU A 89 14.18 4.05 12.26
CA GLU A 89 15.12 5.18 12.23
C GLU A 89 16.32 4.96 13.16
N ALA A 90 16.10 4.45 14.37
CA ALA A 90 17.17 4.15 15.31
C ALA A 90 18.15 3.09 14.76
N ILE A 91 17.62 2.05 14.10
CA ILE A 91 18.44 1.01 13.46
C ILE A 91 19.28 1.61 12.32
N LEU A 92 18.68 2.44 11.48
CA LEU A 92 19.37 3.07 10.35
C LEU A 92 20.44 4.08 10.82
N ALA A 93 20.20 4.79 11.93
CA ALA A 93 21.12 5.77 12.49
C ALA A 93 22.35 5.15 13.17
N ALA A 94 22.23 3.96 13.77
CA ALA A 94 23.33 3.35 14.52
C ALA A 94 24.47 2.82 13.62
N GLY A 95 24.25 2.64 12.31
CA GLY A 95 25.28 2.37 11.30
C GLY A 95 26.09 1.07 11.45
N THR A 96 25.80 0.24 12.46
CA THR A 96 26.59 -0.93 12.86
C THR A 96 25.89 -2.27 12.57
N TYR A 97 24.75 -2.22 11.91
CA TYR A 97 23.92 -3.39 11.61
C TYR A 97 24.32 -4.06 10.30
N SER A 98 23.91 -5.32 10.14
CA SER A 98 24.14 -6.07 8.90
C SER A 98 23.35 -5.44 7.73
N PRO A 99 23.79 -5.64 6.47
CA PRO A 99 23.02 -5.19 5.31
C PRO A 99 21.56 -5.71 5.28
N ALA A 100 21.33 -6.92 5.80
CA ALA A 100 19.99 -7.50 5.89
C ALA A 100 19.09 -6.74 6.89
N ASP A 101 19.64 -6.36 8.04
CA ASP A 101 18.92 -5.59 9.06
C ASP A 101 18.60 -4.17 8.57
N ILE A 102 19.54 -3.55 7.85
CA ILE A 102 19.34 -2.24 7.21
C ILE A 102 18.21 -2.29 6.19
N ASN A 103 18.17 -3.33 5.35
CA ASN A 103 17.10 -3.53 4.37
C ASN A 103 15.74 -3.71 5.05
N LYS A 104 15.69 -4.53 6.11
CA LYS A 104 14.47 -4.76 6.89
C LYS A 104 13.98 -3.48 7.58
N ALA A 105 14.89 -2.71 8.17
CA ALA A 105 14.58 -1.43 8.80
C ALA A 105 14.06 -0.42 7.77
N THR A 106 14.70 -0.33 6.60
CA THR A 106 14.25 0.53 5.50
C THR A 106 12.85 0.16 5.02
N ALA A 107 12.56 -1.12 4.82
CA ALA A 107 11.22 -1.59 4.44
C ALA A 107 10.19 -1.28 5.53
N SER A 108 10.53 -1.50 6.79
CA SER A 108 9.65 -1.16 7.93
C SER A 108 9.39 0.35 8.03
N LEU A 109 10.40 1.17 7.80
CA LEU A 109 10.26 2.63 7.79
C LEU A 109 9.33 3.09 6.67
N ARG A 110 9.50 2.57 5.45
CA ARG A 110 8.64 2.90 4.31
C ARG A 110 7.17 2.57 4.60
N ARG A 111 6.88 1.39 5.14
CA ARG A 111 5.51 1.01 5.54
C ARG A 111 4.95 1.91 6.63
N ALA A 112 5.74 2.24 7.65
CA ALA A 112 5.31 3.12 8.73
C ALA A 112 4.97 4.52 8.23
N LEU A 113 5.81 5.10 7.37
CA LEU A 113 5.57 6.42 6.78
C LEU A 113 4.33 6.44 5.88
N LEU A 114 4.12 5.39 5.08
CA LEU A 114 2.94 5.26 4.24
C LEU A 114 1.66 5.25 5.08
N ARG A 115 1.63 4.44 6.14
CA ARG A 115 0.49 4.35 7.06
C ARG A 115 0.15 5.71 7.68
N LEU A 116 1.17 6.42 8.17
CA LEU A 116 0.99 7.75 8.76
C LEU A 116 0.46 8.75 7.74
N LYS A 117 1.03 8.76 6.53
CA LYS A 117 0.61 9.67 5.46
C LYS A 117 -0.86 9.48 5.09
N ILE A 118 -1.30 8.23 4.92
CA ILE A 118 -2.68 7.93 4.54
C ILE A 118 -3.64 8.30 5.68
N ALA A 119 -3.29 7.95 6.91
CA ALA A 119 -4.11 8.29 8.09
C ALA A 119 -4.24 9.80 8.33
N GLU A 120 -3.24 10.58 7.91
CA GLU A 120 -3.29 12.06 7.94
C GLU A 120 -4.21 12.61 6.83
N GLN A 121 -4.09 12.13 5.58
CA GLN A 121 -4.90 12.64 4.46
C GLN A 121 -6.41 12.49 4.69
N THR A 122 -6.86 11.35 5.23
CA THR A 122 -8.28 11.15 5.53
C THR A 122 -8.82 12.11 6.59
N ARG A 123 -7.97 12.66 7.48
CA ARG A 123 -8.39 13.64 8.50
C ARG A 123 -8.48 15.07 7.96
N ASP A 124 -7.76 15.38 6.89
CA ASP A 124 -7.76 16.71 6.27
C ASP A 124 -8.90 16.86 5.24
N ASP A 125 -9.43 15.73 4.72
CA ASP A 125 -10.56 15.69 3.78
C ASP A 125 -11.94 15.67 4.48
N GLU A 126 -12.00 15.62 5.82
CA GLU A 126 -13.20 15.75 6.68
C GLU A 126 -13.38 17.18 7.23
#